data_AF-A0A511SU95-F1
#
_entry.id   AF-A0A511SU95-F1
#
_cell.length_a   1.000
_cell.length_b   1.000
_cell.length_c   1.000
_cell.angle_alpha   90.00
_cell.angle_beta   90.00
_cell.angle_gamma   90.00
#
_symmetry.space_group_name_H-M   'P 1'
#
loop_
_entity.id
_entity.type
_entity.pdbx_description
1 polymer ?
#
loop_
_entity_poly.entity_id
_entity_poly.type
_entity_poly.pdbx_seq_one_letter_code
_entity_poly.pdbx_strand_id
1 'polypeptide(L)'
;MGTVADTSEPLSLQECKVRASLLLKALVASDTAKATRAAERLRVLPGFASLSLGEVLARRDSIQRKHALAVIAREQGHATWSDLKQALEARDAPQVDFERLLSRTGGTYLNRWFSSYEEAAASLRELGGYLFPFREQFFICEPGLLALLGLDPADPDWTRAGPDWLAPRDAQAHARLEQRLLQRCREIPTHPTRKSPMSSPEAKGSRARRSDLKREYKENPPEMGVFAVRNHANGKVLVGSALNVPGMLNRIRFELTMNMPRIPALLEDWKRYGAEKFTFEVLDVLEPPKEPGVDLNEELRVLENLWLDRLKPYGDAGYNAPPKQAG
;
A
#
# COMPACT_ATOMS: atom_id res chain seq x y z
N MET A 1 -27.83 24.13 16.89
CA MET A 1 -26.36 24.17 16.94
C MET A 1 -25.87 22.73 16.89
N GLY A 2 -25.59 22.24 15.68
CA GLY A 2 -25.13 20.87 15.47
C GLY A 2 -23.69 20.74 15.95
N THR A 3 -23.49 19.84 16.88
CA THR A 3 -22.19 19.45 17.43
C THR A 3 -21.27 19.00 16.30
N VAL A 4 -20.17 19.71 16.13
CA VAL A 4 -19.04 19.34 15.29
C VAL A 4 -18.55 17.97 15.77
N ALA A 5 -18.75 16.95 14.95
CA ALA A 5 -18.14 15.65 15.14
C ALA A 5 -16.63 15.84 14.93
N ASP A 6 -15.91 15.95 16.05
CA ASP A 6 -14.46 15.98 16.10
C ASP A 6 -13.95 14.68 15.46
N THR A 7 -13.41 14.81 14.25
CA THR A 7 -12.87 13.73 13.43
C THR A 7 -11.52 13.34 14.01
N SER A 8 -11.56 12.75 15.20
CA SER A 8 -10.40 12.13 15.82
C SER A 8 -10.14 10.78 15.14
N GLU A 9 -8.90 10.57 14.71
CA GLU A 9 -8.47 9.32 14.10
C GLU A 9 -8.86 8.11 14.98
N PRO A 10 -9.41 7.03 14.39
CA PRO A 10 -9.94 5.92 15.16
C PRO A 10 -8.80 5.15 15.84
N LEU A 11 -8.87 5.10 17.17
CA LEU A 11 -7.80 4.62 18.04
C LEU A 11 -7.45 3.14 17.82
N SER A 12 -6.17 2.78 17.94
CA SER A 12 -5.76 1.39 17.96
C SER A 12 -6.23 0.64 19.22
N LEU A 13 -6.25 -0.69 19.17
CA LEU A 13 -6.63 -1.54 20.31
C LEU A 13 -5.72 -1.30 21.54
N GLN A 14 -4.43 -1.02 21.32
CA GLN A 14 -3.48 -0.74 22.40
C GLN A 14 -3.72 0.64 23.02
N GLU A 15 -3.96 1.66 22.21
CA GLU A 15 -4.29 3.01 22.72
C GLU A 15 -5.59 3.02 23.53
N CYS A 16 -6.60 2.26 23.10
CA CYS A 16 -7.82 2.08 23.88
C CYS A 16 -7.55 1.51 25.28
N LYS A 17 -6.67 0.49 25.38
CA LYS A 17 -6.26 -0.11 26.66
C LYS A 17 -5.45 0.85 27.52
N VAL A 18 -4.58 1.65 26.92
CA VAL A 18 -3.78 2.68 27.60
C VAL A 18 -4.69 3.78 28.15
N ARG A 19 -5.61 4.32 27.34
CA ARG A 19 -6.57 5.35 27.76
C ARG A 19 -7.49 4.86 28.88
N ALA A 20 -7.96 3.62 28.83
CA ALA A 20 -8.74 3.03 29.92
C ALA A 20 -7.93 2.94 31.23
N SER A 21 -6.64 2.61 31.15
CA SER A 21 -5.75 2.55 32.32
C SER A 21 -5.46 3.94 32.89
N LEU A 22 -5.30 4.95 32.03
CA LEU A 22 -5.14 6.35 32.43
C LEU A 22 -6.41 6.90 33.08
N LEU A 23 -7.59 6.52 32.60
CA LEU A 23 -8.88 6.90 33.19
C LEU A 23 -9.03 6.37 34.61
N LEU A 24 -8.68 5.11 34.86
CA LEU A 24 -8.67 4.55 36.22
C LEU A 24 -7.68 5.27 37.14
N LYS A 25 -6.47 5.56 36.65
CA LYS A 25 -5.47 6.32 37.42
C LYS A 25 -5.95 7.74 37.75
N ALA A 26 -6.69 8.38 36.84
CA ALA A 26 -7.25 9.70 37.04
C ALA A 26 -8.32 9.74 38.13
N LEU A 27 -9.12 8.66 38.30
CA LEU A 27 -10.15 8.57 39.35
C LEU A 27 -9.59 8.49 40.77
N VAL A 28 -8.39 7.94 40.92
CA VAL A 28 -7.73 7.75 42.22
C VAL A 28 -6.70 8.86 42.49
N ALA A 29 -6.49 9.77 41.53
CA ALA A 29 -5.54 10.86 41.68
C ALA A 29 -5.96 11.80 42.83
N SER A 30 -4.97 12.31 43.57
CA SER A 30 -5.18 13.30 44.64
C SER A 30 -5.69 14.65 44.13
N ASP A 31 -5.58 14.89 42.82
CA ASP A 31 -6.11 16.06 42.15
C ASP A 31 -7.64 15.93 41.95
N THR A 32 -8.38 16.71 42.74
CA THR A 32 -9.85 16.77 42.74
C THR A 32 -10.41 17.12 41.36
N ALA A 33 -9.78 18.00 40.59
CA ALA A 33 -10.26 18.38 39.27
C ALA A 33 -10.12 17.23 38.27
N LYS A 34 -8.99 16.52 38.32
CA LYS A 34 -8.72 15.36 37.46
C LYS A 34 -9.62 14.16 37.78
N ALA A 35 -9.87 13.91 39.07
CA ALA A 35 -10.79 12.88 39.51
C ALA A 35 -12.24 13.19 39.09
N THR A 36 -12.66 14.45 39.21
CA THR A 36 -14.00 14.89 38.80
C THR A 36 -14.22 14.73 37.30
N ARG A 37 -13.26 15.14 36.45
CA ARG A 37 -13.33 14.92 34.99
C ARG A 37 -13.39 13.45 34.62
N ALA A 38 -12.67 12.59 35.34
CA ALA A 38 -12.73 11.15 35.11
C ALA A 38 -14.09 10.56 35.52
N ALA A 39 -14.69 11.05 36.60
CA ALA A 39 -16.03 10.68 37.04
C ALA A 39 -17.11 11.14 36.05
N GLU A 40 -16.97 12.33 35.46
CA GLU A 40 -17.85 12.81 34.38
C GLU A 40 -17.86 11.86 33.19
N ARG A 41 -16.69 11.41 32.74
CA ARG A 41 -16.57 10.47 31.61
C ARG A 41 -17.26 9.13 31.88
N LEU A 42 -17.28 8.66 33.13
CA LEU A 42 -17.98 7.43 33.50
C LEU A 42 -19.51 7.53 33.39
N ARG A 43 -20.08 8.73 33.51
CA ARG A 43 -21.54 8.94 33.40
C ARG A 43 -22.09 8.67 32.01
N VAL A 44 -21.22 8.52 31.00
CA VAL A 44 -21.59 8.04 29.66
C VAL A 44 -22.14 6.60 29.72
N LEU A 45 -21.85 5.83 30.77
CA LEU A 45 -22.38 4.48 30.96
C LEU A 45 -23.78 4.48 31.60
N PRO A 46 -24.70 3.57 31.22
CA PRO A 46 -26.09 3.62 31.69
C PRO A 46 -26.21 3.42 33.21
N GLY A 47 -25.31 2.61 33.79
CA GLY A 47 -25.29 2.34 35.24
C GLY A 47 -24.72 3.48 36.10
N PHE A 48 -24.10 4.50 35.48
CA PHE A 48 -23.50 5.64 36.18
C PHE A 48 -24.14 6.99 35.75
N ALA A 49 -24.96 7.01 34.70
CA ALA A 49 -25.60 8.21 34.18
C ALA A 49 -26.49 8.94 35.21
N SER A 50 -27.21 8.16 36.03
CA SER A 50 -28.12 8.65 37.07
C SER A 50 -27.43 9.07 38.37
N LEU A 51 -26.13 8.77 38.53
CA LEU A 51 -25.38 9.11 39.73
C LEU A 51 -24.78 10.51 39.63
N SER A 52 -24.73 11.21 40.75
CA SER A 52 -23.96 12.46 40.89
C SER A 52 -22.45 12.20 40.86
N LEU A 53 -21.66 13.21 40.55
CA LEU A 53 -20.20 13.08 40.48
C LEU A 53 -19.59 12.62 41.82
N GLY A 54 -20.15 13.08 42.95
CA GLY A 54 -19.74 12.65 44.28
C GLY A 54 -20.03 11.17 44.55
N GLU A 55 -21.17 10.65 44.08
CA GLU A 55 -21.52 9.24 44.23
C GLU A 55 -20.68 8.33 43.34
N VAL A 56 -20.31 8.79 42.13
CA VAL A 56 -19.38 8.06 41.25
C VAL A 56 -18.00 7.99 41.90
N LEU A 57 -17.51 9.09 42.49
CA LEU A 57 -16.23 9.13 43.20
C LEU A 57 -16.23 8.28 44.47
N ALA A 58 -17.34 8.26 45.22
CA ALA A 58 -17.50 7.39 46.40
C ALA A 58 -17.46 5.89 46.04
N ARG A 59 -17.85 5.55 44.82
CA ARG A 59 -17.83 4.17 44.30
C ARG A 59 -16.55 3.81 43.56
N ARG A 60 -15.49 4.65 43.60
CA ARG A 60 -14.24 4.45 42.84
C ARG A 60 -13.64 3.05 43.00
N ASP A 61 -13.73 2.44 44.17
CA ASP A 61 -13.17 1.11 44.45
C ASP A 61 -13.93 -0.04 43.75
N SER A 62 -15.18 0.20 43.35
CA SER A 62 -15.98 -0.73 42.54
C SER A 62 -15.76 -0.57 41.02
N ILE A 63 -15.03 0.48 40.61
CA ILE A 63 -14.81 0.81 39.20
C ILE A 63 -13.65 0.00 38.64
N GLN A 64 -14.01 -1.11 37.99
CA GLN A 64 -13.08 -1.99 37.30
C GLN A 64 -12.73 -1.53 35.88
N ARG A 65 -11.63 -2.10 35.34
CA ARG A 65 -11.14 -1.88 33.96
C ARG A 65 -12.21 -2.08 32.88
N LYS A 66 -13.16 -2.99 33.09
CA LYS A 66 -14.29 -3.20 32.15
C LYS A 66 -15.16 -1.95 31.96
N HIS A 67 -15.35 -1.16 33.01
CA HIS A 67 -16.12 0.09 32.94
C HIS A 67 -15.33 1.16 32.19
N ALA A 68 -14.04 1.30 32.48
CA ALA A 68 -13.17 2.23 31.76
C ALA A 68 -13.10 1.90 30.26
N LEU A 69 -12.98 0.61 29.88
CA LEU A 69 -13.03 0.19 28.47
C LEU A 69 -14.38 0.47 27.81
N ALA A 70 -15.48 0.31 28.54
CA ALA A 70 -16.82 0.63 28.03
C ALA A 70 -17.01 2.14 27.79
N VAL A 71 -16.40 3.00 28.63
CA VAL A 71 -16.37 4.46 28.39
C VAL A 71 -15.64 4.77 27.09
N ILE A 72 -14.42 4.23 26.91
CA ILE A 72 -13.64 4.44 25.68
C ILE A 72 -14.41 3.93 24.45
N ALA A 73 -15.08 2.78 24.55
CA ALA A 73 -15.90 2.26 23.46
C ALA A 73 -17.01 3.22 23.03
N ARG A 74 -17.73 3.82 23.99
CA ARG A 74 -18.79 4.79 23.71
C ARG A 74 -18.26 6.12 23.18
N GLU A 75 -17.11 6.57 23.66
CA GLU A 75 -16.41 7.75 23.11
C GLU A 75 -15.99 7.54 21.65
N GLN A 76 -15.71 6.30 21.25
CA GLN A 76 -15.43 5.92 19.85
C GLN A 76 -16.71 5.63 19.05
N GLY A 77 -17.91 5.86 19.61
CA GLY A 77 -19.19 5.64 18.93
C GLY A 77 -19.71 4.20 18.97
N HIS A 78 -19.09 3.28 19.71
CA HIS A 78 -19.51 1.90 19.82
C HIS A 78 -20.32 1.64 21.11
N ALA A 79 -21.35 0.79 21.01
CA ALA A 79 -22.23 0.48 22.14
C ALA A 79 -21.51 -0.29 23.25
N THR A 80 -20.64 -1.24 22.88
CA THR A 80 -19.86 -2.07 23.80
C THR A 80 -18.38 -2.17 23.42
N TRP A 81 -17.55 -2.57 24.39
CA TRP A 81 -16.15 -2.90 24.14
C TRP A 81 -15.97 -4.07 23.16
N SER A 82 -16.91 -5.02 23.13
CA SER A 82 -16.85 -6.15 22.18
C SER A 82 -17.02 -5.67 20.76
N ASP A 83 -17.97 -4.75 20.52
CA ASP A 83 -18.23 -4.19 19.19
C ASP A 83 -17.04 -3.36 18.69
N LEU A 84 -16.47 -2.52 19.56
CA LEU A 84 -15.25 -1.77 19.23
C LEU A 84 -14.09 -2.72 18.93
N LYS A 85 -13.88 -3.73 19.80
CA LYS A 85 -12.81 -4.71 19.61
C LYS A 85 -12.97 -5.46 18.29
N GLN A 86 -14.17 -5.92 17.96
CA GLN A 86 -14.46 -6.61 16.71
C GLN A 86 -14.25 -5.69 15.50
N ALA A 87 -14.67 -4.42 15.57
CA ALA A 87 -14.45 -3.44 14.51
C ALA A 87 -12.96 -3.15 14.30
N LEU A 88 -12.17 -3.02 15.38
CA LEU A 88 -10.73 -2.82 15.31
C LEU A 88 -10.00 -4.09 14.81
N GLU A 89 -10.37 -5.27 15.29
CA GLU A 89 -9.79 -6.53 14.84
C GLU A 89 -10.16 -6.83 13.39
N ALA A 90 -11.34 -6.43 12.90
CA ALA A 90 -11.70 -6.52 11.49
C ALA A 90 -10.92 -5.53 10.62
N ARG A 91 -10.59 -4.34 11.14
CA ARG A 91 -9.73 -3.36 10.47
C ARG A 91 -8.27 -3.83 10.39
N ASP A 92 -7.77 -4.41 11.47
CA ASP A 92 -6.39 -4.90 11.60
C ASP A 92 -6.25 -6.37 11.14
N ALA A 93 -7.34 -7.00 10.70
CA ALA A 93 -7.32 -8.37 10.20
C ALA A 93 -6.36 -8.44 9.00
N PRO A 94 -5.49 -9.46 8.93
CA PRO A 94 -4.64 -9.65 7.77
C PRO A 94 -5.52 -9.90 6.56
N GLN A 95 -5.67 -8.89 5.71
CA GLN A 95 -6.38 -9.04 4.44
C GLN A 95 -5.47 -9.76 3.45
N VAL A 96 -6.09 -10.53 2.55
CA VAL A 96 -5.38 -11.12 1.43
C VAL A 96 -4.85 -10.02 0.53
N ASP A 97 -3.53 -9.91 0.45
CA ASP A 97 -2.84 -9.00 -0.46
C ASP A 97 -2.87 -9.57 -1.90
N PHE A 98 -3.96 -9.30 -2.62
CA PHE A 98 -4.13 -9.73 -4.00
C PHE A 98 -3.12 -9.10 -4.95
N GLU A 99 -2.57 -7.92 -4.63
CA GLU A 99 -1.50 -7.30 -5.43
C GLU A 99 -0.22 -8.13 -5.37
N ARG A 100 0.15 -8.57 -4.16
CA ARG A 100 1.30 -9.45 -3.98
C ARG A 100 1.08 -10.82 -4.62
N LEU A 101 -0.13 -11.37 -4.56
CA LEU A 101 -0.43 -12.65 -5.21
C LEU A 101 -0.35 -12.53 -6.75
N LEU A 102 -0.98 -11.51 -7.34
CA LEU A 102 -0.96 -11.28 -8.79
C LEU A 102 0.43 -10.91 -9.32
N SER A 103 1.32 -10.36 -8.48
CA SER A 103 2.70 -10.07 -8.88
C SER A 103 3.48 -11.33 -9.34
N ARG A 104 3.10 -12.52 -8.86
CA ARG A 104 3.73 -13.80 -9.25
C ARG A 104 3.19 -14.39 -10.54
N THR A 105 1.95 -14.05 -10.91
CA THR A 105 1.26 -14.69 -12.02
C THR A 105 1.65 -14.09 -13.36
N GLY A 106 2.27 -12.90 -13.37
CA GLY A 106 2.63 -12.19 -14.59
C GLY A 106 1.41 -11.75 -15.40
N GLY A 107 1.61 -10.98 -16.48
CA GLY A 107 0.54 -10.52 -17.38
C GLY A 107 0.01 -11.58 -18.33
N THR A 108 0.13 -12.87 -18.01
CA THR A 108 -0.16 -13.99 -18.91
C THR A 108 -1.64 -14.38 -18.97
N TYR A 109 -2.47 -13.83 -18.06
CA TYR A 109 -3.90 -14.10 -17.99
C TYR A 109 -4.71 -12.82 -18.23
N LEU A 110 -5.70 -12.93 -19.11
CA LEU A 110 -6.65 -11.87 -19.40
C LEU A 110 -7.77 -11.89 -18.35
N ASN A 111 -7.53 -11.25 -17.21
CA ASN A 111 -8.59 -11.02 -16.22
C ASN A 111 -9.64 -10.06 -16.77
N ARG A 112 -10.91 -10.30 -16.42
CA ARG A 112 -12.00 -9.34 -16.69
C ARG A 112 -12.08 -8.36 -15.53
N TRP A 113 -11.90 -7.07 -15.82
CA TRP A 113 -11.86 -6.01 -14.83
C TRP A 113 -13.11 -5.16 -14.86
N PHE A 114 -13.60 -4.79 -13.68
CA PHE A 114 -14.80 -3.99 -13.48
C PHE A 114 -14.53 -2.92 -12.43
N SER A 115 -15.04 -1.70 -12.66
CA SER A 115 -14.98 -0.59 -11.71
C SER A 115 -16.14 -0.63 -10.69
N SER A 116 -17.18 -1.43 -10.95
CA SER A 116 -18.34 -1.61 -10.07
C SER A 116 -18.57 -3.08 -9.74
N TYR A 117 -18.94 -3.34 -8.49
CA TYR A 117 -19.31 -4.67 -8.02
C TYR A 117 -20.54 -5.22 -8.76
N GLU A 118 -21.51 -4.37 -9.08
CA GLU A 118 -22.75 -4.79 -9.74
C GLU A 118 -22.48 -5.33 -11.15
N GLU A 119 -21.61 -4.67 -11.91
CA GLU A 119 -21.17 -5.10 -13.24
C GLU A 119 -20.35 -6.40 -13.15
N ALA A 120 -19.46 -6.51 -12.17
CA ALA A 120 -18.68 -7.70 -11.94
C ALA A 120 -19.59 -8.91 -11.59
N ALA A 121 -20.54 -8.71 -10.68
CA ALA A 121 -21.50 -9.74 -10.29
C ALA A 121 -22.41 -10.16 -11.47
N ALA A 122 -22.79 -9.22 -12.35
CA ALA A 122 -23.53 -9.54 -13.56
C ALA A 122 -22.68 -10.39 -14.53
N SER A 123 -21.44 -10.00 -14.78
CA SER A 123 -20.52 -10.74 -15.66
C SER A 123 -20.13 -12.11 -15.09
N LEU A 124 -20.10 -12.25 -13.77
CA LEU A 124 -19.91 -13.54 -13.08
C LEU A 124 -21.09 -14.48 -13.33
N ARG A 125 -22.33 -13.97 -13.27
CA ARG A 125 -23.54 -14.76 -13.55
C ARG A 125 -23.65 -15.20 -15.01
N GLU A 126 -23.20 -14.36 -15.94
CA GLU A 126 -23.32 -14.60 -17.38
C GLU A 126 -22.24 -15.54 -17.92
N LEU A 127 -20.98 -15.31 -17.54
CA LEU A 127 -19.81 -15.98 -18.15
C LEU A 127 -19.05 -16.88 -17.17
N GLY A 128 -19.46 -16.95 -15.90
CA GLY A 128 -18.79 -17.74 -14.86
C GLY A 128 -17.43 -17.16 -14.44
N GLY A 129 -16.63 -17.95 -13.72
CA GLY A 129 -15.32 -17.55 -13.18
C GLY A 129 -15.32 -17.36 -11.66
N TYR A 130 -14.29 -16.69 -11.14
CA TYR A 130 -14.13 -16.40 -9.72
C TYR A 130 -13.88 -14.91 -9.51
N LEU A 131 -14.72 -14.26 -8.72
CA LEU A 131 -14.71 -12.82 -8.49
C LEU A 131 -13.91 -12.47 -7.24
N PHE A 132 -12.95 -11.55 -7.38
CA PHE A 132 -12.10 -11.08 -6.29
C PHE A 132 -12.05 -9.55 -6.24
N PRO A 133 -11.87 -8.96 -5.04
CA PRO A 133 -11.61 -7.54 -4.90
C PRO A 133 -10.15 -7.21 -5.25
N PHE A 134 -9.93 -6.06 -5.86
CA PHE A 134 -8.60 -5.52 -6.12
C PHE A 134 -8.62 -4.00 -5.97
N ARG A 135 -8.14 -3.50 -4.81
CA ARG A 135 -8.19 -2.08 -4.47
C ARG A 135 -9.62 -1.54 -4.58
N GLU A 136 -9.88 -0.59 -5.47
CA GLU A 136 -11.22 0.00 -5.73
C GLU A 136 -11.97 -0.70 -6.87
N GLN A 137 -11.38 -1.73 -7.47
CA GLN A 137 -11.90 -2.46 -8.61
C GLN A 137 -12.18 -3.92 -8.26
N PHE A 138 -12.78 -4.63 -9.20
CA PHE A 138 -13.09 -6.05 -9.10
C PHE A 138 -12.55 -6.76 -10.33
N PHE A 139 -12.02 -7.96 -10.14
CA PHE A 139 -11.60 -8.79 -11.26
C PHE A 139 -12.20 -10.18 -11.17
N ILE A 140 -12.52 -10.73 -12.34
CA ILE A 140 -12.92 -12.13 -12.49
C ILE A 140 -11.78 -12.87 -13.17
N CYS A 141 -11.34 -13.95 -12.53
CA CYS A 141 -10.32 -14.82 -13.09
C CYS A 141 -10.86 -16.20 -13.46
N GLU A 142 -10.16 -16.84 -14.41
CA GLU A 142 -10.41 -18.22 -14.82
C GLU A 142 -9.73 -19.24 -13.90
N PRO A 143 -10.16 -20.51 -13.91
CA PRO A 143 -9.58 -21.58 -13.09
C PRO A 143 -8.05 -21.69 -13.19
N GLY A 144 -7.46 -21.38 -14.35
CA GLY A 144 -6.02 -21.43 -14.56
C GLY A 144 -5.25 -20.41 -13.71
N LEU A 145 -5.77 -19.18 -13.59
CA LEU A 145 -5.16 -18.17 -12.70
C LEU A 145 -5.40 -18.53 -11.24
N LEU A 146 -6.57 -19.07 -10.92
CA LEU A 146 -6.91 -19.49 -9.56
C LEU A 146 -5.91 -20.54 -9.02
N ALA A 147 -5.55 -21.52 -9.84
CA ALA A 147 -4.52 -22.52 -9.53
C ALA A 147 -3.15 -21.88 -9.25
N LEU A 148 -2.76 -20.85 -10.01
CA LEU A 148 -1.52 -20.11 -9.81
C LEU A 148 -1.52 -19.22 -8.56
N LEU A 149 -2.68 -18.70 -8.17
CA LEU A 149 -2.88 -18.02 -6.88
C LEU A 149 -2.75 -19.00 -5.70
N GLY A 150 -2.68 -20.31 -5.99
CA GLY A 150 -2.49 -21.38 -5.01
C GLY A 150 -3.80 -21.93 -4.46
N LEU A 151 -4.92 -21.69 -5.13
CA LEU A 151 -6.22 -22.29 -4.82
C LEU A 151 -6.58 -23.32 -5.88
N ASP A 152 -6.92 -24.52 -5.45
CA ASP A 152 -7.39 -25.56 -6.36
C ASP A 152 -8.83 -25.21 -6.83
N PRO A 153 -9.09 -25.07 -8.14
CA PRO A 153 -10.45 -24.86 -8.64
C PRO A 153 -11.41 -26.02 -8.31
N ALA A 154 -10.88 -27.22 -8.09
CA ALA A 154 -11.65 -28.40 -7.68
C ALA A 154 -11.88 -28.49 -6.16
N ASP A 155 -11.44 -27.49 -5.39
CA ASP A 155 -11.61 -27.50 -3.94
C ASP A 155 -13.09 -27.47 -3.54
N PRO A 156 -13.55 -28.40 -2.67
CA PRO A 156 -14.95 -28.45 -2.24
C PRO A 156 -15.39 -27.17 -1.51
N ASP A 157 -14.45 -26.40 -0.93
CA ASP A 157 -14.76 -25.12 -0.31
C ASP A 157 -15.27 -24.09 -1.34
N TRP A 158 -14.89 -24.18 -2.63
CA TRP A 158 -15.46 -23.32 -3.69
C TRP A 158 -16.92 -23.65 -4.01
N THR A 159 -17.31 -24.91 -3.94
CA THR A 159 -18.71 -25.32 -4.11
C THR A 159 -19.59 -24.78 -2.97
N ARG A 160 -19.02 -24.68 -1.75
CA ARG A 160 -19.73 -24.21 -0.56
C ARG A 160 -19.75 -22.69 -0.42
N ALA A 161 -18.60 -22.03 -0.58
CA ALA A 161 -18.48 -20.58 -0.52
C ALA A 161 -19.11 -19.89 -1.74
N GLY A 162 -19.08 -20.56 -2.89
CA GLY A 162 -19.47 -19.95 -4.16
C GLY A 162 -18.33 -19.15 -4.80
N PRO A 163 -18.48 -18.77 -6.08
CA PRO A 163 -17.42 -18.12 -6.85
C PRO A 163 -17.25 -16.62 -6.54
N ASP A 164 -18.13 -16.04 -5.73
CA ASP A 164 -18.09 -14.65 -5.32
C ASP A 164 -17.35 -14.52 -3.98
N TRP A 165 -16.12 -13.99 -4.04
CA TRP A 165 -15.30 -13.81 -2.84
C TRP A 165 -15.87 -12.74 -1.88
N LEU A 166 -16.64 -11.78 -2.39
CA LEU A 166 -17.18 -10.69 -1.57
C LEU A 166 -18.51 -11.06 -0.92
N ALA A 167 -19.26 -11.96 -1.54
CA ALA A 167 -20.53 -12.46 -1.02
C ALA A 167 -20.51 -14.00 -0.88
N PRO A 168 -19.69 -14.57 0.02
CA PRO A 168 -19.64 -16.00 0.22
C PRO A 168 -20.95 -16.54 0.80
N ARG A 169 -21.41 -17.67 0.28
CA ARG A 169 -22.60 -18.39 0.78
C ARG A 169 -22.33 -19.11 2.10
N ASP A 170 -21.09 -19.56 2.32
CA ASP A 170 -20.62 -20.24 3.53
C ASP A 170 -19.35 -19.54 4.05
N ALA A 171 -19.49 -18.85 5.18
CA ALA A 171 -18.41 -18.10 5.80
C ALA A 171 -17.25 -18.99 6.29
N GLN A 172 -17.52 -20.25 6.68
CA GLN A 172 -16.46 -21.15 7.14
C GLN A 172 -15.63 -21.70 5.98
N ALA A 173 -16.28 -21.99 4.85
CA ALA A 173 -15.59 -22.40 3.63
C ALA A 173 -14.72 -21.27 3.07
N HIS A 174 -15.25 -20.05 3.05
CA HIS A 174 -14.51 -18.85 2.65
C HIS A 174 -13.30 -18.57 3.55
N ALA A 175 -13.44 -18.66 4.87
CA ALA A 175 -12.33 -18.48 5.81
C ALA A 175 -11.19 -19.50 5.59
N ARG A 176 -11.51 -20.74 5.20
CA ARG A 176 -10.47 -21.75 4.85
C ARG A 176 -9.74 -21.39 3.57
N LEU A 177 -10.45 -20.93 2.54
CA LEU A 177 -9.84 -20.44 1.30
C LEU A 177 -8.96 -19.21 1.57
N GLU A 178 -9.43 -18.29 2.41
CA GLU A 178 -8.70 -17.09 2.82
C GLU A 178 -7.40 -17.44 3.55
N GLN A 179 -7.44 -18.39 4.48
CA GLN A 179 -6.23 -18.86 5.17
C GLN A 179 -5.18 -19.42 4.21
N ARG A 180 -5.59 -20.16 3.17
CA ARG A 180 -4.66 -20.67 2.15
C ARG A 180 -4.02 -19.53 1.36
N LEU A 181 -4.80 -18.51 0.97
CA LEU A 181 -4.26 -17.31 0.30
C LEU A 181 -3.30 -16.53 1.21
N LEU A 182 -3.62 -16.35 2.49
CA LEU A 182 -2.75 -15.70 3.46
C LEU A 182 -1.44 -16.46 3.68
N GLN A 183 -1.50 -17.79 3.75
CA GLN A 183 -0.31 -18.64 3.82
C GLN A 183 0.55 -18.44 2.57
N ARG A 184 -0.07 -18.45 1.38
CA ARG A 184 0.63 -18.18 0.12
C ARG A 184 1.28 -16.81 0.11
N CYS A 185 0.62 -15.76 0.59
CA CYS A 185 1.23 -14.42 0.72
C CYS A 185 2.48 -14.41 1.59
N ARG A 186 2.52 -15.22 2.66
CA ARG A 186 3.66 -15.32 3.58
C ARG A 186 4.85 -16.09 2.98
N GLU A 187 4.58 -17.07 2.13
CA GLU A 187 5.59 -17.86 1.42
C GLU A 187 6.32 -17.05 0.32
N ILE A 188 5.77 -15.89 -0.08
CA ILE A 188 6.42 -15.00 -1.04
C ILE A 188 7.58 -14.31 -0.32
N PRO A 189 8.85 -14.45 -0.76
CA PRO A 189 9.97 -13.76 -0.13
C PRO A 189 9.72 -12.25 -0.09
N THR A 190 9.87 -11.63 1.09
CA THR A 190 9.89 -10.17 1.22
C THR A 190 11.21 -9.66 0.65
N HIS A 191 11.33 -9.57 -0.66
CA HIS A 191 12.29 -8.65 -1.25
C HIS A 191 11.76 -7.23 -1.02
N PRO A 192 12.61 -6.23 -0.70
CA PRO A 192 12.16 -4.85 -0.55
C PRO A 192 11.50 -4.44 -1.86
N THR A 193 10.18 -4.33 -1.83
CA THR A 193 9.38 -4.03 -3.01
C THR A 193 9.66 -2.59 -3.40
N ARG A 194 10.50 -2.45 -4.41
CA ARG A 194 10.38 -1.39 -5.41
C ARG A 194 8.89 -1.29 -5.78
N LYS A 195 8.24 -0.17 -5.43
CA LYS A 195 6.84 0.10 -5.82
C LYS A 195 6.70 -0.14 -7.32
N SER A 196 5.98 -1.19 -7.72
CA SER A 196 5.69 -1.45 -9.12
C SER A 196 4.59 -0.51 -9.61
N PRO A 197 4.70 -0.04 -10.87
CA PRO A 197 4.04 1.18 -11.34
C PRO A 197 2.67 0.83 -11.91
N MET A 198 1.74 0.40 -11.07
CA MET A 198 0.31 0.42 -11.41
C MET A 198 -0.49 0.84 -10.19
N SER A 199 -0.20 2.02 -9.67
CA SER A 199 -1.26 2.88 -9.17
C SER A 199 -1.58 3.87 -10.28
N SER A 200 -2.46 3.48 -11.20
CA SER A 200 -3.29 4.46 -11.87
C SER A 200 -4.35 4.88 -10.86
N PRO A 201 -4.38 6.13 -10.41
CA PRO A 201 -5.46 6.58 -9.55
C PRO A 201 -6.61 7.02 -10.49
N GLU A 202 -7.82 6.52 -10.28
CA GLU A 202 -8.99 6.81 -11.12
C GLU A 202 -9.44 8.27 -11.00
N ALA A 203 -10.09 8.74 -12.06
CA ALA A 203 -10.43 10.13 -12.32
C ALA A 203 -11.50 10.69 -11.35
N LYS A 204 -11.10 11.68 -10.53
CA LYS A 204 -11.95 12.83 -10.18
C LYS A 204 -11.12 14.13 -10.27
N GLY A 205 -11.50 14.99 -11.21
CA GLY A 205 -11.07 16.40 -11.31
C GLY A 205 -9.63 16.65 -11.80
N SER A 206 -9.48 16.93 -13.10
CA SER A 206 -8.22 17.24 -13.81
C SER A 206 -7.42 18.48 -13.33
N ARG A 207 -7.78 19.07 -12.18
CA ARG A 207 -7.08 20.20 -11.54
C ARG A 207 -6.50 19.88 -10.16
N ALA A 208 -7.19 19.09 -9.32
CA ALA A 208 -6.76 18.80 -7.95
C ALA A 208 -5.54 17.87 -7.92
N ARG A 209 -5.56 16.78 -8.69
CA ARG A 209 -4.45 15.82 -8.77
C ARG A 209 -3.13 16.41 -9.30
N ARG A 210 -3.20 17.42 -10.17
CA ARG A 210 -2.01 18.19 -10.60
C ARG A 210 -1.47 19.11 -9.50
N SER A 211 -2.35 19.60 -8.62
CA SER A 211 -1.98 20.46 -7.49
C SER A 211 -1.35 19.67 -6.35
N ASP A 212 -1.90 18.49 -6.04
CA ASP A 212 -1.39 17.60 -4.99
C ASP A 212 -0.07 16.94 -5.40
N LEU A 213 0.05 16.49 -6.66
CA LEU A 213 1.34 16.03 -7.19
C LEU A 213 2.39 17.15 -7.15
N LYS A 214 2.03 18.39 -7.52
CA LYS A 214 2.95 19.54 -7.40
C LYS A 214 3.35 19.85 -5.96
N ARG A 215 2.46 19.62 -4.99
CA ARG A 215 2.74 19.78 -3.56
C ARG A 215 3.66 18.67 -3.05
N GLU A 216 3.40 17.41 -3.41
CA GLU A 216 4.30 16.28 -3.13
C GLU A 216 5.68 16.44 -3.78
N TYR A 217 5.75 16.95 -5.02
CA TYR A 217 7.02 17.30 -5.69
C TYR A 217 7.82 18.38 -4.94
N LYS A 218 7.14 19.23 -4.17
CA LYS A 218 7.75 20.32 -3.41
C LYS A 218 8.11 19.91 -1.99
N GLU A 219 7.42 18.92 -1.43
CA GLU A 219 7.61 18.38 -0.08
C GLU A 219 8.59 17.20 -0.06
N ASN A 220 8.66 16.41 -1.13
CA ASN A 220 9.62 15.31 -1.32
C ASN A 220 10.29 15.45 -2.69
N PRO A 221 11.41 16.20 -2.79
CA PRO A 221 12.13 16.30 -4.05
C PRO A 221 12.55 14.88 -4.49
N PRO A 222 12.25 14.48 -5.75
CA PRO A 222 12.63 13.17 -6.25
C PRO A 222 14.14 13.02 -6.25
N GLU A 223 14.63 11.80 -6.05
CA GLU A 223 16.06 11.49 -6.16
C GLU A 223 16.55 11.88 -7.56
N MET A 224 17.37 12.92 -7.62
CA MET A 224 18.09 13.36 -8.80
C MET A 224 19.49 12.75 -8.76
N GLY A 225 20.03 12.35 -9.90
CA GLY A 225 21.33 11.66 -9.92
C GLY A 225 21.57 10.82 -11.16
N VAL A 226 22.44 9.84 -11.01
CA VAL A 226 22.90 8.94 -12.08
C VAL A 226 22.29 7.56 -11.90
N PHE A 227 21.90 6.93 -13.00
CA PHE A 227 21.29 5.62 -13.02
C PHE A 227 21.96 4.69 -14.00
N ALA A 228 21.74 3.38 -13.81
CA ALA A 228 22.13 2.37 -14.78
C ALA A 228 21.01 1.37 -15.10
N VAL A 229 21.02 0.86 -16.33
CA VAL A 229 20.25 -0.31 -16.76
C VAL A 229 21.23 -1.38 -17.22
N ARG A 230 21.38 -2.46 -16.46
CA ARG A 230 22.32 -3.55 -16.77
C ARG A 230 21.58 -4.74 -17.35
N ASN A 231 22.15 -5.30 -18.40
CA ASN A 231 21.79 -6.60 -18.93
C ASN A 231 22.77 -7.66 -18.38
N HIS A 232 22.29 -8.54 -17.50
CA HIS A 232 23.09 -9.62 -16.91
C HIS A 232 23.38 -10.78 -17.86
N ALA A 233 22.71 -10.86 -19.01
CA ALA A 233 22.95 -11.91 -19.98
C ALA A 233 24.21 -11.66 -20.84
N ASN A 234 24.51 -10.39 -21.13
CA ASN A 234 25.67 -10.02 -21.97
C ASN A 234 26.61 -8.99 -21.31
N GLY A 235 26.31 -8.52 -20.10
CA GLY A 235 27.12 -7.58 -19.35
C GLY A 235 27.00 -6.12 -19.78
N LYS A 236 26.20 -5.81 -20.80
CA LYS A 236 26.01 -4.44 -21.29
C LYS A 236 25.30 -3.57 -20.27
N VAL A 237 25.72 -2.32 -20.15
CA VAL A 237 25.05 -1.33 -19.30
C VAL A 237 24.69 -0.06 -20.06
N LEU A 238 23.56 0.53 -19.71
CA LEU A 238 23.19 1.89 -20.08
C LEU A 238 23.38 2.77 -18.86
N VAL A 239 24.09 3.88 -18.99
CA VAL A 239 24.24 4.91 -17.94
C VAL A 239 23.55 6.20 -18.39
N GLY A 240 22.91 6.91 -17.47
CA GLY A 240 22.39 8.25 -17.75
C GLY A 240 22.10 9.03 -16.47
N SER A 241 21.80 10.33 -16.60
CA SER A 241 21.38 11.17 -15.48
C SER A 241 19.94 11.68 -15.62
N ALA A 242 19.32 12.02 -14.49
CA ALA A 242 18.01 12.65 -14.47
C ALA A 242 17.76 13.46 -13.19
N LEU A 243 16.99 14.54 -13.30
CA LEU A 243 16.42 15.27 -12.17
C LEU A 243 15.35 14.48 -11.40
N ASN A 244 14.89 13.36 -11.97
CA ASN A 244 13.99 12.41 -11.34
C ASN A 244 14.38 11.00 -11.84
N VAL A 245 15.35 10.39 -11.17
CA VAL A 245 15.90 9.08 -11.51
C VAL A 245 14.81 7.99 -11.48
N PRO A 246 13.96 7.89 -10.44
CA PRO A 246 12.86 6.93 -10.43
C PRO A 246 11.92 7.08 -11.64
N GLY A 247 11.60 8.33 -12.00
CA GLY A 247 10.77 8.65 -13.16
C GLY A 247 11.42 8.22 -14.48
N MET A 248 12.72 8.47 -14.64
CA MET A 248 13.45 8.10 -15.85
C MET A 248 13.55 6.58 -16.03
N LEU A 249 13.91 5.84 -14.98
CA LEU A 249 13.99 4.38 -15.02
C LEU A 249 12.64 3.73 -15.34
N ASN A 250 11.55 4.25 -14.77
CA ASN A 250 10.19 3.79 -15.07
C ASN A 250 9.83 4.03 -16.54
N ARG A 251 10.20 5.20 -17.08
CA ARG A 251 9.99 5.52 -18.50
C ARG A 251 10.74 4.55 -19.42
N ILE A 252 12.02 4.27 -19.14
CA ILE A 252 12.80 3.33 -19.95
C ILE A 252 12.16 1.93 -19.91
N ARG A 253 11.78 1.45 -18.73
CA ARG A 253 11.09 0.17 -18.58
C ARG A 253 9.78 0.12 -19.38
N PHE A 254 8.98 1.18 -19.34
CA PHE A 254 7.74 1.28 -20.11
C PHE A 254 8.00 1.29 -21.62
N GLU A 255 8.99 2.05 -22.09
CA GLU A 255 9.40 2.09 -23.50
C GLU A 255 9.80 0.70 -24.01
N LEU A 256 10.48 -0.11 -23.20
CA LEU A 256 10.85 -1.49 -23.55
C LEU A 256 9.65 -2.43 -23.57
N THR A 257 8.75 -2.36 -22.58
CA THR A 257 7.53 -3.18 -22.55
C THR A 257 6.58 -2.88 -23.72
N MET A 258 6.46 -1.61 -24.10
CA MET A 258 5.57 -1.17 -25.19
C MET A 258 6.22 -1.27 -26.58
N ASN A 259 7.42 -1.84 -26.70
CA ASN A 259 8.17 -1.94 -27.96
C ASN A 259 8.43 -0.58 -28.65
N MET A 260 8.61 0.50 -27.87
CA MET A 260 8.84 1.87 -28.35
C MET A 260 10.14 2.47 -27.78
N PRO A 261 11.31 1.83 -27.97
CA PRO A 261 12.56 2.23 -27.34
C PRO A 261 13.17 3.45 -28.04
N ARG A 262 13.83 4.30 -27.25
CA ARG A 262 14.79 5.28 -27.79
C ARG A 262 16.14 4.67 -28.19
N ILE A 263 16.46 3.49 -27.65
CA ILE A 263 17.72 2.77 -27.93
C ILE A 263 17.36 1.40 -28.51
N PRO A 264 17.41 1.23 -29.85
CA PRO A 264 17.02 -0.02 -30.50
C PRO A 264 17.75 -1.26 -29.99
N ALA A 265 19.07 -1.15 -29.76
CA ALA A 265 19.90 -2.25 -29.26
C ALA A 265 19.46 -2.75 -27.87
N LEU A 266 18.97 -1.85 -27.01
CA LEU A 266 18.46 -2.22 -25.68
C LEU A 266 17.16 -3.03 -25.79
N LEU A 267 16.27 -2.67 -26.72
CA LEU A 267 15.04 -3.43 -26.95
C LEU A 267 15.31 -4.80 -27.56
N GLU A 268 16.24 -4.89 -28.50
CA GLU A 268 16.59 -6.17 -29.12
C GLU A 268 17.06 -7.16 -28.07
N ASP A 269 17.98 -6.74 -27.20
CA ASP A 269 18.43 -7.53 -26.07
C ASP A 269 17.30 -7.81 -25.06
N TRP A 270 16.43 -6.85 -24.79
CA TRP A 270 15.26 -7.02 -23.91
C TRP A 270 14.32 -8.12 -24.41
N LYS A 271 14.04 -8.14 -25.71
CA LYS A 271 13.23 -9.18 -26.37
C LYS A 271 13.93 -10.53 -26.37
N ARG A 272 15.26 -10.54 -26.57
CA ARG A 272 16.06 -11.76 -26.69
C ARG A 272 16.26 -12.47 -25.35
N TYR A 273 16.56 -11.72 -24.30
CA TYR A 273 16.97 -12.28 -23.00
C TYR A 273 15.89 -12.25 -21.93
N GLY A 274 14.80 -11.49 -22.14
CA GLY A 274 13.72 -11.35 -21.18
C GLY A 274 14.00 -10.30 -20.10
N ALA A 275 12.92 -9.74 -19.54
CA ALA A 275 12.96 -8.65 -18.56
C ALA A 275 13.72 -9.02 -17.27
N GLU A 276 13.72 -10.30 -16.90
CA GLU A 276 14.37 -10.84 -15.71
C GLU A 276 15.90 -10.77 -15.78
N LYS A 277 16.47 -10.59 -16.97
CA LYS A 277 17.92 -10.40 -17.16
C LYS A 277 18.34 -8.94 -17.02
N PHE A 278 17.41 -8.03 -16.75
CA PHE A 278 17.71 -6.61 -16.64
C PHE A 278 17.52 -6.09 -15.22
N THR A 279 18.48 -5.29 -14.77
CA THR A 279 18.38 -4.53 -13.52
C THR A 279 18.43 -3.04 -13.82
N PHE A 280 17.59 -2.30 -13.10
CA PHE A 280 17.50 -0.84 -13.17
C PHE A 280 17.95 -0.33 -11.81
N GLU A 281 19.01 0.45 -11.73
CA GLU A 281 19.65 0.84 -10.48
C GLU A 281 19.95 2.34 -10.44
N VAL A 282 19.97 2.89 -9.23
CA VAL A 282 20.49 4.24 -8.97
C VAL A 282 21.96 4.06 -8.62
N LEU A 283 22.84 4.72 -9.38
CA LEU A 283 24.29 4.66 -9.17
C LEU A 283 24.74 5.73 -8.17
N ASP A 284 24.15 6.92 -8.27
CA ASP A 284 24.53 8.06 -7.46
C ASP A 284 23.36 9.01 -7.29
N VAL A 285 23.26 9.64 -6.12
CA VAL A 285 22.19 10.60 -5.80
C VAL A 285 22.84 11.96 -5.56
N LEU A 286 22.43 12.94 -6.35
CA LEU A 286 22.81 14.33 -6.19
C LEU A 286 21.90 14.99 -5.15
N GLU A 287 22.47 15.41 -4.03
CA GLU A 287 21.72 16.17 -3.03
C GLU A 287 21.38 17.57 -3.57
N PRO A 288 20.23 18.16 -3.17
CA PRO A 288 19.91 19.53 -3.54
C PRO A 288 21.01 20.49 -3.04
N PRO A 289 21.54 21.37 -3.91
CA PRO A 289 22.59 22.30 -3.52
C PRO A 289 22.06 23.28 -2.47
N LYS A 290 22.88 23.53 -1.45
CA LYS A 290 22.59 24.46 -0.35
C LYS A 290 22.64 25.92 -0.80
N GLU A 291 23.28 26.19 -1.94
CA GLU A 291 23.49 27.53 -2.49
C GLU A 291 22.48 27.82 -3.62
N PRO A 292 21.78 28.99 -3.58
CA PRO A 292 20.90 29.40 -4.67
C PRO A 292 21.71 29.73 -5.94
N GLY A 293 21.30 29.19 -7.09
CA GLY A 293 21.87 29.55 -8.39
C GLY A 293 22.74 28.48 -9.07
N VAL A 294 22.90 27.31 -8.45
CA VAL A 294 23.60 26.17 -9.04
C VAL A 294 22.78 25.56 -10.19
N ASP A 295 23.41 25.35 -11.35
CA ASP A 295 22.80 24.60 -12.47
C ASP A 295 22.88 23.10 -12.22
N LEU A 296 21.78 22.55 -11.71
CA LEU A 296 21.61 21.12 -11.46
C LEU A 296 21.88 20.24 -12.69
N ASN A 297 21.62 20.73 -13.91
CA ASN A 297 21.87 19.95 -15.11
C ASN A 297 23.37 19.84 -15.41
N GLU A 298 24.14 20.86 -15.06
CA GLU A 298 25.60 20.83 -15.20
C GLU A 298 26.22 19.83 -14.21
N GLU A 299 25.78 19.87 -12.95
CA GLU A 299 26.24 18.91 -11.93
C GLU A 299 25.87 17.46 -12.28
N LEU A 300 24.64 17.23 -12.77
CA LEU A 300 24.21 15.91 -13.24
C LEU A 300 25.04 15.43 -14.43
N ARG A 301 25.42 16.31 -15.36
CA ARG A 301 26.31 15.97 -16.49
C ARG A 301 27.71 15.61 -16.01
N VAL A 302 28.25 16.32 -15.03
CA VAL A 302 29.56 16.01 -14.45
C VAL A 302 29.52 14.63 -13.79
N LEU A 303 28.50 14.34 -12.98
CA LEU A 303 28.31 13.03 -12.37
C LEU A 303 28.13 11.93 -13.41
N GLU A 304 27.31 12.16 -14.44
CA GLU A 304 27.11 11.21 -15.54
C GLU A 304 28.44 10.88 -16.24
N ASN A 305 29.24 11.89 -16.55
CA ASN A 305 30.54 11.72 -17.20
C ASN A 305 31.53 10.92 -16.32
N LEU A 306 31.56 11.17 -15.01
CA LEU A 306 32.38 10.38 -14.08
C LEU A 306 32.01 8.89 -14.12
N TRP A 307 30.71 8.59 -14.18
CA TRP A 307 30.22 7.21 -14.26
C TRP A 307 30.43 6.58 -15.63
N LEU A 308 30.32 7.36 -16.71
CA LEU A 308 30.65 6.94 -18.07
C LEU A 308 32.15 6.60 -18.20
N ASP A 309 33.04 7.40 -17.62
CA ASP A 309 34.49 7.15 -17.61
C ASP A 309 34.85 5.91 -16.79
N ARG A 310 34.15 5.69 -15.68
CA ARG A 310 34.35 4.54 -14.79
C ARG A 310 33.87 3.23 -15.42
N LEU A 311 32.68 3.23 -16.02
CA LEU A 311 32.03 2.01 -16.51
C LEU A 311 32.30 1.74 -18.00
N LYS A 312 32.75 2.76 -18.75
CA LYS A 312 32.99 2.73 -20.20
C LYS A 312 31.91 1.97 -20.98
N PRO A 313 30.63 2.35 -20.83
CA PRO A 313 29.50 1.54 -21.31
C PRO A 313 29.22 1.75 -22.80
N TYR A 314 30.26 1.59 -23.62
CA TYR A 314 30.25 1.87 -25.05
C TYR A 314 30.48 0.58 -25.86
N GLY A 315 29.94 0.52 -27.08
CA GLY A 315 30.16 -0.60 -28.00
C GLY A 315 29.69 -1.93 -27.41
N ASP A 316 30.61 -2.89 -27.30
CA ASP A 316 30.27 -4.22 -26.76
C ASP A 316 30.02 -4.22 -25.25
N ALA A 317 30.48 -3.19 -24.54
CA ALA A 317 30.35 -3.07 -23.09
C ALA A 317 29.08 -2.32 -22.64
N GLY A 318 28.31 -1.71 -23.55
CA GLY A 318 27.10 -1.01 -23.14
C GLY A 318 26.25 -0.41 -24.26
N TYR A 319 25.26 0.38 -23.84
CA TYR A 319 24.23 0.95 -24.71
C TYR A 319 24.41 2.45 -24.94
N ASN A 320 25.44 3.07 -24.36
CA ASN A 320 25.75 4.47 -24.57
C ASN A 320 26.47 4.69 -25.91
N ALA A 321 26.17 5.80 -26.57
CA ALA A 321 26.97 6.24 -27.69
C ALA A 321 28.36 6.67 -27.18
N PRO A 322 29.46 6.28 -27.86
CA PRO A 322 30.79 6.76 -27.50
C PRO A 322 30.83 8.29 -27.63
N PRO A 323 31.58 8.99 -26.76
CA PRO A 323 31.74 10.43 -26.87
C PRO A 323 32.28 10.76 -28.27
N LYS A 324 31.64 11.72 -28.95
CA LYS A 324 32.15 12.22 -30.23
C LYS A 324 33.54 12.81 -29.94
N GLN A 325 34.60 12.17 -30.43
CA GLN A 325 35.93 12.77 -30.39
C GLN A 325 35.83 14.11 -31.14
N ALA A 326 36.08 15.21 -30.44
CA ALA A 326 36.24 16.50 -31.07
C ALA A 326 37.47 16.41 -31.97
N GLY A 327 37.23 16.38 -33.29
CA GLY A 327 38.26 16.65 -34.29
C GLY A 327 38.50 18.14 -34.42
#